data_AF-A0A9W9VRF4-F1
#
_entry.id   AF-A0A9W9VRF4-F1
#
_cell.length_a   1.000
_cell.length_b   1.000
_cell.length_c   1.000
_cell.angle_alpha   90.00
_cell.angle_beta   90.00
_cell.angle_gamma   90.00
#
_symmetry.space_group_name_H-M   'P 1'
#
loop_
_entity.id
_entity.type
_entity.pdbx_description
1 polymer ?
#
loop_
_entity_poly.entity_id
_entity_poly.type
_entity_poly.pdbx_seq_one_letter_code
_entity_poly.pdbx_strand_id
1 'polypeptide(L)'
;MASRLPVILCGRTTAIGKPVSEALLPEYEVIHFFQTNEEIQAELPALLAGRKPQAAASNDIGSHDYTRPARAVIFGRGYQMEEIEKFRKAAAGHFSEPIAWVISDPANVQSGGPPSRRGMRIR
;
A
#
# COMPACT_ATOMS: atom_id res chain seq x y z
N MET A 1 -16.64 7.58 -17.34
CA MET A 1 -15.19 7.30 -17.21
C MET A 1 -14.98 6.63 -15.86
N ALA A 2 -14.36 5.45 -15.83
CA ALA A 2 -14.12 4.75 -14.57
C ALA A 2 -13.12 5.57 -13.73
N SER A 3 -13.57 6.09 -12.60
CA SER A 3 -12.71 6.73 -11.61
C SER A 3 -11.83 5.67 -10.96
N ARG A 4 -10.51 5.82 -11.04
CA ARG A 4 -9.55 4.94 -10.36
C ARG A 4 -9.82 4.94 -8.86
N LEU A 5 -9.71 3.79 -8.23
CA LEU A 5 -9.93 3.68 -6.79
C LEU A 5 -8.68 4.16 -6.04
N PRO A 6 -8.78 5.20 -5.19
CA PRO A 6 -7.64 5.70 -4.43
C PRO A 6 -7.28 4.70 -3.34
N VAL A 7 -6.01 4.32 -3.28
CA VAL A 7 -5.46 3.37 -2.31
C VAL A 7 -4.20 3.92 -1.65
N ILE A 8 -3.95 3.48 -0.43
CA ILE A 8 -2.73 3.77 0.33
C ILE A 8 -1.83 2.53 0.25
N LEU A 9 -0.54 2.75 0.02
CA LEU A 9 0.46 1.68 -0.02
C LEU A 9 1.45 1.86 1.14
N CYS A 10 1.67 0.80 1.91
CA CYS A 10 2.62 0.78 3.02
C CYS A 10 3.77 -0.18 2.67
N GLY A 11 5.00 0.33 2.59
CA GLY A 11 6.17 -0.46 2.23
C GLY A 11 7.46 0.09 2.81
N ARG A 12 8.35 -0.79 3.29
CA ARG A 12 9.62 -0.38 3.91
C ARG A 12 10.60 0.31 2.94
N THR A 13 10.48 0.08 1.63
CA THR A 13 11.41 0.59 0.61
C THR A 13 10.70 1.27 -0.56
N THR A 14 11.11 2.50 -0.88
CA THR A 14 10.64 3.26 -2.06
C THR A 14 10.97 2.59 -3.38
N ALA A 15 12.09 1.84 -3.43
CA ALA A 15 12.50 1.06 -4.60
C ALA A 15 11.45 0.04 -5.06
N ILE A 16 10.63 -0.47 -4.13
CA ILE A 16 9.51 -1.36 -4.43
C ILE A 16 8.19 -0.58 -4.55
N GLY A 17 8.03 0.50 -3.78
CA GLY A 17 6.80 1.31 -3.79
C GLY A 17 6.43 1.85 -5.19
N LYS A 18 7.42 2.35 -5.95
CA LYS A 18 7.19 2.91 -7.29
C LYS A 18 6.73 1.89 -8.33
N PRO A 19 7.42 0.76 -8.56
CA PRO A 19 6.95 -0.23 -9.52
C PRO A 19 5.60 -0.84 -9.12
N VAL A 20 5.30 -0.95 -7.81
CA VAL A 20 3.99 -1.41 -7.34
C VAL A 20 2.89 -0.38 -7.62
N SER A 21 3.15 0.91 -7.42
CA SER A 21 2.16 1.95 -7.72
C SER A 21 1.83 2.02 -9.22
N GLU A 22 2.82 1.81 -10.08
CA GLU A 22 2.62 1.72 -11.54
C GLU A 22 1.87 0.46 -11.94
N ALA A 23 2.15 -0.69 -11.32
CA ALA A 23 1.49 -1.97 -11.63
C ALA A 23 0.02 -2.04 -11.20
N LEU A 24 -0.41 -1.18 -10.28
CA LEU A 24 -1.79 -1.08 -9.80
C LEU A 24 -2.73 -0.33 -10.75
N LEU A 25 -2.16 0.36 -11.74
CA LEU A 25 -2.92 1.04 -12.77
C LEU A 25 -3.43 0.06 -13.84
N PRO A 26 -4.58 0.36 -14.48
CA PRO A 26 -5.37 1.58 -14.33
C PRO A 26 -6.43 1.54 -13.22
N GLU A 27 -6.71 0.39 -12.62
CA GLU A 27 -7.86 0.21 -11.70
C GLU A 27 -7.68 0.93 -10.37
N TYR A 28 -6.46 0.89 -9.81
CA TYR A 28 -6.14 1.48 -8.51
C TYR A 28 -5.09 2.57 -8.66
N GLU A 29 -5.30 3.65 -7.92
CA GLU A 29 -4.40 4.79 -7.87
C GLU A 29 -3.79 4.88 -6.48
N VAL A 30 -2.47 4.73 -6.38
CA VAL A 30 -1.77 4.98 -5.12
C VAL A 30 -1.74 6.48 -4.86
N ILE A 31 -2.45 6.94 -3.83
CA ILE A 31 -2.49 8.36 -3.46
C ILE A 31 -1.43 8.72 -2.43
N HIS A 32 -0.95 7.76 -1.65
CA HIS A 32 0.07 7.98 -0.63
C HIS A 32 0.87 6.70 -0.38
N PHE A 33 2.17 6.85 -0.12
CA PHE A 33 3.07 5.77 0.25
C PHE A 33 3.72 6.01 1.61
N PHE A 34 3.55 5.08 2.53
CA PHE A 34 4.16 5.12 3.87
C PHE A 34 5.35 4.18 3.99
N GLN A 35 6.40 4.62 4.68
CA GLN A 35 7.62 3.82 4.91
C GLN A 35 7.80 3.37 6.35
N THR A 36 7.39 4.18 7.31
CA THR A 36 7.61 3.94 8.73
C THR A 36 6.32 3.64 9.46
N ASN A 37 6.42 2.98 10.62
CA ASN A 37 5.25 2.64 11.42
C ASN A 37 4.65 3.89 12.08
N GLU A 38 5.53 4.82 12.47
CA GLU A 38 5.22 6.07 13.14
C GLU A 38 4.38 6.98 12.25
N GLU A 39 4.78 7.14 10.98
CA GLU A 39 4.01 7.90 9.98
C GLU A 39 2.65 7.27 9.74
N ILE A 40 2.58 5.94 9.62
CA ILE A 40 1.30 5.24 9.44
C ILE A 40 0.38 5.51 10.63
N GLN A 41 0.88 5.41 11.86
CA GLN A 41 0.05 5.66 13.04
C GLN A 41 -0.46 7.10 13.14
N ALA A 42 0.39 8.08 12.79
CA ALA A 42 0.04 9.49 12.88
C ALA A 42 -0.93 9.92 11.77
N GLU A 43 -0.67 9.50 10.53
CA GLU A 43 -1.30 10.09 9.34
C GLU A 43 -2.39 9.22 8.71
N LEU A 44 -2.33 7.89 8.87
CA LEU A 44 -3.32 6.98 8.28
C LEU A 44 -4.77 7.32 8.69
N PRO A 45 -5.08 7.64 9.97
CA PRO A 45 -6.44 8.00 10.36
C PRO A 45 -6.96 9.26 9.63
N ALA A 46 -6.10 10.25 9.39
CA ALA A 46 -6.46 11.48 8.69
C ALA A 46 -6.76 11.20 7.20
N LEU A 47 -5.92 10.41 6.53
CA LEU A 47 -6.11 10.04 5.13
C LEU A 47 -7.39 9.22 4.92
N LEU A 48 -7.68 8.27 5.82
CA LEU A 48 -8.90 7.47 5.77
C LEU A 48 -10.16 8.30 6.05
N ALA A 49 -10.03 9.40 6.81
CA ALA A 49 -11.09 10.38 7.02
C ALA A 49 -11.27 11.35 5.82
N GLY A 50 -10.50 11.20 4.74
CA GLY A 50 -10.50 12.12 3.60
C GLY A 50 -9.88 13.49 3.91
N ARG A 51 -9.02 13.56 4.93
CA ARG A 51 -8.24 14.75 5.26
C ARG A 51 -6.83 14.62 4.70
N LYS A 52 -6.19 15.76 4.45
CA LYS A 52 -4.78 15.81 4.07
C LYS A 52 -3.90 15.39 5.25
N PRO A 53 -2.74 14.77 4.99
CA PRO A 53 -1.78 14.47 6.03
C PRO A 53 -1.28 15.78 6.67
N GLN A 54 -0.97 15.75 7.96
CA GLN A 54 -0.46 16.89 8.70
C GLN A 54 0.99 17.18 8.31
N ALA A 55 1.78 16.13 8.09
CA ALA A 55 3.12 16.21 7.53
C ALA A 55 3.10 16.14 5.99
N ALA A 56 4.09 16.79 5.35
CA ALA A 56 4.36 16.57 3.94
C ALA A 56 4.76 15.10 3.70
N ALA A 57 4.42 14.57 2.52
CA ALA A 57 4.81 13.21 2.19
C ALA A 57 6.35 13.07 2.21
N SER A 58 6.84 12.06 2.92
CA SER A 58 8.29 11.81 3.03
C SER A 58 8.92 11.29 1.74
N ASN A 59 8.12 11.06 0.69
CA ASN A 59 8.52 10.56 -0.60
C ASN A 59 7.54 11.04 -1.70
N ASP A 60 7.97 10.92 -2.96
CA ASP A 60 7.23 11.33 -4.16
C ASP A 60 6.42 10.16 -4.79
N ILE A 61 6.13 9.10 -4.01
CA ILE A 61 5.41 7.94 -4.53
C ILE A 61 3.91 8.12 -4.31
N GLY A 62 3.19 8.11 -5.45
CA GLY A 62 1.76 8.26 -5.52
C GLY A 62 1.37 9.58 -6.16
N SER A 63 0.08 9.79 -6.38
CA SER A 63 -0.43 11.04 -6.97
C SER A 63 -0.52 12.19 -5.96
N HIS A 64 -0.52 11.89 -4.66
CA HIS A 64 -0.78 12.85 -3.59
C HIS A 64 -2.12 13.60 -3.75
N ASP A 65 -3.06 13.00 -4.48
CA ASP A 65 -4.42 13.50 -4.65
C ASP A 65 -5.29 13.08 -3.46
N TYR A 66 -5.31 13.93 -2.43
CA TYR A 66 -6.15 13.75 -1.24
C TYR A 66 -7.55 14.35 -1.38
N THR A 67 -7.99 14.71 -2.60
CA THR A 67 -9.36 15.19 -2.82
C THR A 67 -10.40 14.08 -2.63
N ARG A 68 -9.97 12.83 -2.78
CA ARG A 68 -10.78 11.63 -2.61
C ARG A 68 -10.25 10.82 -1.42
N PRO A 69 -11.13 10.30 -0.54
CA PRO A 69 -10.71 9.46 0.57
C PRO A 69 -10.19 8.11 0.04
N ALA A 70 -9.14 7.58 0.66
CA ALA A 70 -8.64 6.24 0.33
C ALA A 70 -9.70 5.17 0.60
N ARG A 71 -9.73 4.13 -0.24
CA ARG A 71 -10.67 3.00 -0.18
C ARG A 71 -10.04 1.70 0.28
N ALA A 72 -8.73 1.61 0.15
CA ALA A 72 -7.97 0.46 0.61
C ALA A 72 -6.61 0.88 1.15
N VAL A 73 -6.08 0.08 2.05
CA VAL A 73 -4.72 0.17 2.56
C VAL A 73 -4.03 -1.16 2.27
N ILE A 74 -2.92 -1.10 1.53
CA ILE A 74 -2.16 -2.27 1.09
C ILE A 74 -0.85 -2.30 1.88
N PHE A 75 -0.63 -3.37 2.62
CA PHE A 75 0.60 -3.61 3.38
C PHE A 75 1.50 -4.60 2.64
N GLY A 76 2.73 -4.16 2.37
CA GLY A 76 3.79 -5.04 1.88
C GLY A 76 4.27 -6.03 2.94
N ARG A 77 5.11 -6.98 2.53
CA ARG A 77 5.65 -8.08 3.36
C ARG A 77 6.52 -7.65 4.56
N GLY A 78 6.84 -6.37 4.68
CA GLY A 78 7.67 -5.83 5.76
C GLY A 78 6.90 -5.44 7.03
N TYR A 79 5.59 -5.73 7.09
CA TYR A 79 4.73 -5.44 8.23
C TYR A 79 4.18 -6.73 8.81
N GLN A 80 4.26 -6.84 10.13
CA GLN A 80 3.71 -7.96 10.88
C GLN A 80 2.23 -7.72 11.19
N MET A 81 1.48 -8.80 11.37
CA MET A 81 0.05 -8.72 11.64
C MET A 81 -0.26 -7.91 12.91
N GLU A 82 0.59 -8.00 13.93
CA GLU A 82 0.44 -7.26 15.18
C GLU A 82 0.61 -5.74 15.00
N GLU A 83 1.47 -5.32 14.07
CA GLU A 83 1.65 -3.91 13.70
C GLU A 83 0.40 -3.42 12.95
N ILE A 84 -0.08 -4.20 11.98
CA ILE A 84 -1.24 -3.86 11.16
C ILE A 84 -2.50 -3.74 12.03
N GLU A 85 -2.70 -4.64 12.98
CA GLU A 85 -3.81 -4.56 13.92
C GLU A 85 -3.75 -3.30 14.81
N LYS A 86 -2.55 -2.81 15.18
CA LYS A 86 -2.43 -1.53 15.87
C LYS A 86 -2.87 -0.37 14.98
N PHE A 87 -2.47 -0.36 13.71
CA PHE A 87 -2.88 0.68 12.75
C PHE A 87 -4.39 0.65 12.51
N ARG A 88 -4.96 -0.55 12.38
CA ARG A 88 -6.40 -0.76 12.23
C ARG A 88 -7.19 -0.25 13.42
N LYS A 89 -6.71 -0.49 14.65
CA LYS A 89 -7.31 0.06 15.87
C LYS A 89 -7.20 1.57 15.94
N ALA A 90 -6.05 2.14 15.58
CA ALA A 90 -5.85 3.59 15.55
C ALA A 90 -6.75 4.29 14.52
N ALA A 91 -7.00 3.63 13.38
CA ALA A 91 -7.89 4.13 12.34
C ALA A 91 -9.38 3.81 12.58
N ALA A 92 -9.72 2.95 13.56
CA ALA A 92 -11.09 2.52 13.78
C ALA A 92 -11.99 3.70 14.13
N GLY A 93 -13.08 3.87 13.37
CA GLY A 93 -14.03 4.98 13.58
C GLY A 93 -13.65 6.30 12.90
N HIS A 94 -12.53 6.34 12.17
CA HIS A 94 -12.10 7.53 11.42
C HIS A 94 -12.55 7.54 9.95
N PHE A 95 -13.22 6.49 9.48
CA PHE A 95 -13.70 6.36 8.10
C PHE A 95 -15.23 6.29 8.04
N SER A 96 -15.84 7.03 7.12
CA SER A 96 -17.30 7.03 6.89
C SER A 96 -17.78 5.85 6.04
N GLU A 97 -16.86 5.17 5.35
CA GLU A 97 -17.16 4.09 4.43
C GLU A 97 -16.21 2.91 4.65
N PRO A 98 -16.61 1.66 4.29
CA PRO A 98 -15.80 0.48 4.52
C PRO A 98 -14.47 0.55 3.77
N ILE A 99 -13.37 0.35 4.50
CA ILE A 99 -11.99 0.34 3.98
C ILE A 99 -11.50 -1.10 3.87
N ALA A 100 -10.94 -1.47 2.71
CA ALA A 100 -10.30 -2.76 2.52
C ALA A 100 -8.86 -2.75 3.07
N TRP A 101 -8.51 -3.73 3.89
CA TRP A 101 -7.16 -3.92 4.42
C TRP A 101 -6.53 -5.11 3.71
N VAL A 102 -5.59 -4.85 2.81
CA VAL A 102 -4.90 -5.88 2.03
C VAL A 102 -3.56 -6.13 2.68
N ILE A 103 -3.38 -7.35 3.17
CA ILE A 103 -2.15 -7.77 3.84
C ILE A 103 -1.50 -8.81 2.94
N SER A 104 -0.25 -8.59 2.56
CA SER A 104 0.52 -9.59 1.83
C SER A 104 0.70 -10.82 2.73
N ASP A 105 0.23 -11.98 2.29
CA ASP A 105 0.41 -13.23 3.05
C ASP A 105 1.91 -13.53 3.19
N PRO A 106 2.48 -13.54 4.41
CA PRO A 106 3.88 -13.84 4.62
C PRO A 106 4.24 -15.28 4.22
N ALA A 107 3.28 -16.21 4.20
CA ALA A 107 3.46 -17.61 3.81
C ALA A 107 3.50 -17.82 2.28
N ASN A 108 2.99 -16.87 1.49
CA ASN A 108 2.96 -16.97 0.03
C ASN A 108 4.27 -16.43 -0.57
N VAL A 109 5.36 -17.15 -0.33
CA VAL A 109 6.65 -16.92 -0.96
C VAL A 109 6.58 -17.49 -2.38
N GLN A 110 6.11 -16.70 -3.35
CA GLN A 110 6.59 -16.93 -4.72
C GLN A 110 8.07 -16.57 -4.71
N SER A 111 8.89 -17.61 -4.59
CA SER A 111 10.32 -17.57 -4.84
C SER A 111 10.53 -17.10 -6.28
N GLY A 112 10.66 -15.79 -6.45
CA GLY A 112 11.19 -15.16 -7.65
C GLY A 112 12.67 -15.50 -7.82
N GLY A 113 12.99 -16.79 -7.91
CA GLY A 113 14.21 -17.23 -8.55
C GLY A 113 14.07 -16.95 -10.05
N PRO A 114 15.13 -16.48 -10.74
CA PRO A 114 15.10 -16.36 -12.18
C PRO A 114 14.69 -17.73 -12.77
N PRO A 115 13.93 -17.77 -13.88
CA PRO A 115 13.52 -19.04 -14.48
C PRO A 115 14.79 -19.84 -14.79
N SER A 116 15.02 -20.91 -14.02
CA SER A 116 16.12 -21.81 -14.29
C SER A 116 15.84 -22.44 -15.65
N ARG A 117 16.56 -22.01 -16.69
CA ARG A 117 16.57 -22.66 -18.01
C ARG A 117 16.93 -24.13 -17.80
N ARG A 118 15.93 -25.00 -17.80
CA ARG A 118 16.14 -26.44 -17.73
C ARG A 118 15.35 -27.08 -18.86
N GLY A 119 16.08 -27.60 -19.85
CA GLY A 119 15.55 -28.58 -20.79
C GLY A 119 15.73 -28.25 -22.27
N MET A 120 16.97 -28.14 -22.75
CA MET A 120 17.26 -28.47 -24.15
C MET A 120 18.23 -29.65 -24.16
N ARG A 121 17.65 -30.86 -24.07
CA ARG A 121 18.31 -32.09 -24.51
C ARG A 121 18.04 -32.22 -26.00
N ILE A 122 19.05 -31.92 -26.81
CA ILE A 122 19.13 -32.38 -28.19
C ILE A 122 19.83 -33.74 -28.18
N ARG A 123 19.32 -34.61 -29.05
CA ARG A 123 19.55 -36.05 -29.13
C ARG A 123 20.99 -36.43 -29.42
#